data_AF-A0A2U8P0K0-F1
#
_entry.id   AF-A0A2U8P0K0-F1
#
_cell.length_a   1.000
_cell.length_b   1.000
_cell.length_c   1.000
_cell.angle_alpha   90.00
_cell.angle_beta   90.00
_cell.angle_gamma   90.00
#
_symmetry.space_group_name_H-M   'P 1'
#
loop_
_entity.id
_entity.type
_entity.pdbx_description
1 polymer ?
#
loop_
_entity_poly.entity_id
_entity_poly.type
_entity_poly.pdbx_seq_one_letter_code
_entity_poly.pdbx_strand_id
1 'polypeptide(L)' 'MNRPKPTHFRNSLDLRDKVQVRILRRRLKLSDEQFTNVVRKSGSSISAITKEASSLK' A
#
# COMPACT_ATOMS: atom_id res chain seq x y z
N MET A 1 26.35 7.57 10.99
CA MET A 1 25.40 6.55 10.49
C MET A 1 24.06 7.21 10.23
N ASN A 2 23.80 7.63 8.99
CA ASN A 2 22.49 8.17 8.59
C ASN A 2 21.52 7.00 8.50
N ARG A 3 20.76 6.74 9.57
CA ARG A 3 19.58 5.87 9.45
C ARG A 3 18.66 6.56 8.44
N PRO A 4 18.32 5.94 7.30
CA PRO A 4 17.30 6.49 6.43
C PRO A 4 16.04 6.62 7.30
N LYS A 5 15.60 7.87 7.53
CA LYS A 5 14.34 8.14 8.22
C LYS A 5 13.28 7.33 7.48
N PRO A 6 12.39 6.59 8.17
CA PRO A 6 11.30 5.92 7.49
C PRO A 6 10.51 7.02 6.82
N THR A 7 10.68 7.13 5.49
CA THR A 7 10.02 8.14 4.69
C THR A 7 8.55 7.84 4.89
N HIS A 8 7.91 8.67 5.74
CA HIS A 8 6.47 8.73 5.91
C HIS A 8 5.88 8.45 4.54
N PHE A 9 5.06 7.40 4.44
CA PHE A 9 4.38 6.99 3.22
C PHE A 9 4.21 8.21 2.31
N ARG A 10 5.11 8.38 1.34
CA ARG A 10 4.90 9.38 0.30
C ARG A 10 3.61 8.93 -0.38
N ASN A 11 2.93 9.82 -1.10
CA ASN A 11 1.65 9.48 -1.74
C ASN A 11 1.67 8.15 -2.55
N SER A 12 2.87 7.63 -2.86
CA SER A 12 3.20 6.28 -3.30
C SER A 12 3.63 5.29 -2.21
N LEU A 13 3.05 4.08 -2.25
CA LEU A 13 3.48 2.85 -1.60
C LEU A 13 4.75 2.30 -2.27
N ASP A 14 5.77 1.98 -1.47
CA ASP A 14 6.90 1.18 -1.95
C ASP A 14 6.57 -0.32 -1.84
N LEU A 15 6.46 -0.99 -2.99
CA LEU A 15 6.19 -2.43 -3.07
C LEU A 15 7.38 -3.29 -2.63
N ARG A 16 8.60 -2.72 -2.62
CA ARG A 16 9.80 -3.40 -2.12
C ARG A 16 9.88 -3.33 -0.59
N ASP A 17 9.21 -2.36 0.01
CA ASP A 17 9.11 -2.24 1.47
C ASP A 17 7.99 -3.14 2.02
N LYS A 18 8.39 -4.32 2.48
CA LYS A 18 7.48 -5.30 3.10
C LYS A 18 6.77 -4.75 4.33
N VAL A 19 7.34 -3.78 5.05
CA VAL A 19 6.71 -3.17 6.23
C VAL A 19 5.55 -2.29 5.79
N GLN A 20 5.75 -1.46 4.77
CA GLN A 20 4.70 -0.61 4.21
C GLN A 20 3.53 -1.44 3.66
N VAL A 21 3.83 -2.46 2.86
CA VAL A 21 2.82 -3.39 2.30
C VAL A 21 2.03 -4.06 3.43
N ARG A 22 2.72 -4.58 4.46
CA ARG A 22 2.07 -5.25 5.59
C ARG A 22 1.16 -4.31 6.38
N ILE A 23 1.57 -3.07 6.62
CA ILE A 23 0.78 -2.05 7.33
C ILE A 23 -0.46 -1.69 6.51
N LEU A 24 -0.28 -1.41 5.21
CA LEU A 24 -1.38 -0.98 4.35
C LEU A 24 -2.41 -2.11 4.17
N ARG A 25 -1.96 -3.35 3.95
CA ARG A 25 -2.83 -4.53 3.89
C ARG A 25 -3.65 -4.71 5.17
N ARG A 26 -3.02 -4.57 6.35
CA ARG A 26 -3.73 -4.63 7.64
C ARG A 26 -4.76 -3.52 7.81
N ARG A 27 -4.43 -2.29 7.40
CA ARG A 27 -5.36 -1.15 7.48
C ARG A 27 -6.57 -1.33 6.56
N LEU A 28 -6.35 -1.80 5.35
CA LEU A 28 -7.40 -1.99 4.34
C LEU A 28 -8.17 -3.31 4.53
N LYS A 29 -7.71 -4.20 5.42
CA LYS A 29 -8.29 -5.52 5.67
C LYS A 29 -8.44 -6.36 4.39
N LEU A 30 -7.48 -6.24 3.49
CA LEU A 30 -7.46 -6.96 2.21
C LEU A 30 -6.67 -8.27 2.31
N SER A 31 -7.07 -9.27 1.53
CA SER A 31 -6.24 -10.45 1.27
C SER A 31 -5.04 -10.09 0.39
N ASP A 32 -4.04 -10.97 0.33
CA ASP A 32 -2.85 -10.75 -0.52
C ASP A 32 -3.22 -10.63 -2.00
N GLU A 33 -4.14 -11.48 -2.47
CA GLU A 33 -4.65 -11.44 -3.84
C GLU A 33 -5.40 -10.15 -4.15
N GLN A 34 -6.31 -9.74 -3.25
CA GLN A 34 -7.05 -8.48 -3.42
C GLN A 34 -6.11 -7.29 -3.43
N PHE A 35 -5.14 -7.26 -2.51
CA PHE A 35 -4.15 -6.20 -2.46
C PHE A 35 -3.32 -6.13 -3.74
N THR A 36 -2.86 -7.28 -4.24
CA THR A 36 -2.06 -7.34 -5.48
C THR A 36 -2.88 -6.88 -6.69
N ASN A 37 -4.17 -7.25 -6.74
CA ASN A 37 -5.06 -6.83 -7.81
C ASN A 37 -5.34 -5.33 -7.77
N VAL A 38 -5.56 -4.77 -6.58
CA VAL A 38 -5.70 -3.32 -6.38
C VAL A 38 -4.43 -2.59 -6.77
N VAL A 39 -3.25 -3.02 -6.31
CA VAL A 39 -1.97 -2.41 -6.70
C VAL A 39 -1.76 -2.46 -8.21
N ARG A 40 -2.13 -3.57 -8.86
CA ARG A 40 -2.03 -3.71 -10.32
C ARG A 40 -2.96 -2.73 -11.05
N LYS A 41 -4.16 -2.49 -10.53
CA LYS A 41 -5.18 -1.61 -11.14
C LYS A 41 -4.94 -0.11 -10.84
N SER A 42 -4.54 0.20 -9.62
CA SER A 42 -4.37 1.56 -9.07
C SER A 42 -2.94 2.11 -9.20
N GLY A 43 -1.96 1.23 -9.45
CA GLY A 43 -0.54 1.54 -9.35
C GLY A 43 -0.06 1.67 -7.90
N SER A 44 1.12 2.24 -7.70
CA SER A 44 1.72 2.42 -6.38
C SER A 44 1.10 3.56 -5.56
N SER A 45 0.12 4.31 -6.06
CA SER A 45 -0.50 5.42 -5.32
C SER A 45 -1.39 4.93 -4.17
N ILE A 46 -1.06 5.28 -2.92
CA ILE A 46 -1.81 4.85 -1.72
C ILE A 46 -3.24 5.36 -1.73
N SER A 47 -3.45 6.60 -2.17
CA SER A 47 -4.78 7.19 -2.28
C SER A 47 -5.66 6.39 -3.25
N ALA A 48 -5.09 6.01 -4.41
CA ALA A 48 -5.78 5.18 -5.39
C ALA A 48 -6.07 3.78 -4.85
N ILE A 49 -5.09 3.14 -4.20
CA ILE A 49 -5.27 1.84 -3.54
C ILE A 49 -6.37 1.92 -2.48
N THR A 50 -6.39 2.95 -1.65
CA THR A 50 -7.38 3.12 -0.58
C THR A 50 -8.77 3.36 -1.14
N LYS A 51 -8.89 4.13 -2.22
CA LYS A 51 -10.16 4.39 -2.92
C LYS A 51 -10.72 3.12 -3.56
N GLU A 52 -9.89 2.38 -4.28
CA GLU A 52 -10.29 1.08 -4.88
C GLU A 52 -10.59 0.03 -3.82
N ALA A 53 -9.80 -0.05 -2.75
CA ALA A 53 -10.07 -0.94 -1.62
C ALA A 53 -11.41 -0.63 -0.94
N SER A 54 -11.78 0.65 -0.86
CA SER A 54 -13.08 1.07 -0.32
C SER A 54 -14.23 0.75 -1.28
N SER A 55 -13.97 0.67 -2.59
CA SER A 55 -14.93 0.28 -3.62
C SER A 55 -15.10 -1.25 -3.76
N LEU A 56 -14.19 -2.04 -3.21
CA LEU A 56 -14.22 -3.51 -3.18
C LEU A 56 -15.03 -4.08 -2.01
N LYS A 57 -15.46 -3.20 -1.10
CA LYS A 57 -16.19 -3.53 0.12
C LYS A 57 -17.69 -3.34 -0.08
#